data_AF-A0A7C3SFB8-F1
#
_entry.id   AF-A0A7C3SFB8-F1
#
_cell.length_a   1.000
_cell.length_b   1.000
_cell.length_c   1.000
_cell.angle_alpha   90.00
_cell.angle_beta   90.00
_cell.angle_gamma   90.00
#
_symmetry.space_group_name_H-M   'P 1'
#
loop_
_entity.id
_entity.type
_entity.pdbx_description
1 polymer ?
#
loop_
_entity_poly.entity_id
_entity_poly.type
_entity_poly.pdbx_seq_one_letter_code
_entity_poly.pdbx_strand_id
1 'polypeptide(L)'
;MKWKLLVAVAVVLAVLGFLFFTEEGRKYAISLGSLTRSFTSTVGNFVGSFVKISSGNGFGLELNLNKEAIYGQSFSFSNSGFEASGRILSLKIDGKTWEIGEKVKVELVGNGKISIGNDGRLALNADTNLLKLDSWKTSNVKVEMEMIPDNLLMNNAKADLINTTSASGNVNKKLDEIEVKVDLNKANLEVENFFGTIELKDKLKLSGTATNIEINGKKI
;
A
#
# COMPACT_ATOMS: atom_id res chain seq x y z
N MET A 1 -25.25 46.62 5.85
CA MET A 1 -23.78 46.55 5.87
C MET A 1 -23.18 45.23 5.35
N LYS A 2 -23.91 44.09 5.29
CA LYS A 2 -23.39 42.77 4.88
C LYS A 2 -23.10 42.59 3.37
N TRP A 3 -23.84 43.28 2.50
CA TRP A 3 -23.67 43.16 1.04
C TRP A 3 -22.32 43.69 0.55
N LYS A 4 -21.78 44.74 1.19
CA LYS A 4 -20.45 45.28 0.90
C LYS A 4 -19.34 44.27 1.18
N LEU A 5 -19.54 43.39 2.16
CA LEU A 5 -18.58 42.35 2.54
C LEU A 5 -18.60 41.18 1.54
N LEU A 6 -19.77 40.80 1.04
CA LEU A 6 -19.90 39.82 -0.05
C LEU A 6 -19.30 40.34 -1.36
N VAL A 7 -19.52 41.62 -1.68
CA VAL A 7 -18.92 42.24 -2.86
C VAL A 7 -17.39 42.32 -2.69
N ALA A 8 -16.88 42.67 -1.51
CA ALA A 8 -15.44 42.67 -1.25
C ALA A 8 -14.81 41.28 -1.44
N VAL A 9 -15.46 40.22 -0.93
CA VAL A 9 -15.00 38.83 -1.11
C VAL A 9 -15.04 38.42 -2.59
N ALA A 10 -16.11 38.76 -3.32
CA ALA A 10 -16.23 38.46 -4.74
C ALA A 10 -15.16 39.18 -5.58
N VAL A 11 -14.84 40.43 -5.24
CA VAL A 11 -13.78 41.20 -5.91
C VAL A 11 -12.41 40.58 -5.63
N VAL A 12 -12.12 40.16 -4.40
CA VAL A 12 -10.86 39.48 -4.06
C VAL A 12 -10.73 38.16 -4.84
N LEU A 13 -11.80 37.36 -4.92
CA LEU A 13 -11.80 36.11 -5.69
C LEU A 13 -11.64 36.35 -7.20
N ALA A 14 -12.26 37.40 -7.74
CA ALA A 14 -12.11 37.77 -9.14
C ALA A 14 -10.68 38.23 -9.47
N VAL A 15 -10.04 39.01 -8.59
CA VAL A 15 -8.64 39.45 -8.74
C VAL A 15 -7.69 38.26 -8.63
N LEU A 16 -7.90 37.35 -7.67
CA LEU A 16 -7.12 36.11 -7.56
C LEU A 16 -7.31 35.22 -8.79
N GLY A 17 -8.53 35.06 -9.29
CA GLY A 17 -8.83 34.30 -10.50
C GLY A 17 -8.17 34.89 -11.75
N PHE A 18 -8.16 36.22 -11.89
CA PHE A 18 -7.47 36.90 -12.99
C PHE A 18 -5.95 36.74 -12.93
N LEU A 19 -5.37 36.74 -11.73
CA LEU A 19 -3.94 36.49 -11.54
C LEU A 19 -3.55 35.10 -12.06
N PHE A 20 -4.39 34.07 -11.94
CA PHE A 20 -4.10 32.73 -12.47
C PHE A 20 -4.07 32.63 -14.01
N PHE A 21 -4.64 33.60 -14.73
CA PHE A 21 -4.65 33.62 -16.20
C PHE A 21 -3.48 34.38 -16.84
N THR A 22 -2.70 35.13 -16.06
CA THR A 22 -1.49 35.81 -16.55
C THR A 22 -0.30 34.85 -16.62
N GLU A 23 0.68 35.10 -17.48
CA GLU A 23 1.88 34.26 -17.60
C GLU A 23 2.67 34.17 -16.28
N GLU A 24 2.69 35.23 -15.48
CA GLU A 24 3.33 35.24 -14.17
C GLU A 24 2.55 34.44 -13.12
N GLY A 25 1.22 34.52 -13.10
CA GLY A 25 0.42 33.69 -12.21
C GLY A 25 0.35 32.22 -12.64
N ARG A 26 0.50 31.92 -13.94
CA ARG A 26 0.77 30.54 -14.40
C ARG A 26 2.14 30.05 -13.91
N LYS A 27 3.19 30.88 -13.95
CA LYS A 27 4.50 30.53 -13.35
C LYS A 27 4.40 30.32 -11.84
N TYR A 28 3.58 31.10 -11.14
CA TYR A 28 3.31 30.93 -9.69
C TYR A 28 2.43 29.70 -9.39
N ALA A 29 1.48 29.37 -10.26
CA ALA A 29 0.70 28.13 -10.19
C ALA A 29 1.55 26.90 -10.51
N ILE A 30 2.57 27.04 -11.37
CA ILE A 30 3.58 26.01 -11.64
C ILE A 30 4.58 25.90 -10.47
N SER A 31 4.90 26.99 -9.76
CA SER A 31 5.70 26.93 -8.52
C SER A 31 4.91 26.35 -7.34
N LEU A 32 3.61 26.63 -7.21
CA LEU A 32 2.68 25.89 -6.34
C LEU A 32 2.45 24.45 -6.85
N GLY A 33 2.55 24.23 -8.15
CA GLY A 33 2.66 22.94 -8.82
C GLY A 33 3.91 22.15 -8.39
N SER A 34 5.00 22.86 -8.06
CA SER A 34 6.20 22.25 -7.50
C SER A 34 6.05 21.91 -6.01
N LEU A 35 5.20 22.63 -5.27
CA LEU A 35 4.79 22.26 -3.91
C LEU A 35 3.78 21.11 -3.87
N THR A 36 2.93 20.96 -4.90
CA THR A 36 2.10 19.75 -5.05
C THR A 36 2.90 18.56 -5.60
N ARG A 37 4.02 18.82 -6.30
CA ARG A 37 5.08 17.82 -6.49
C ARG A 37 5.79 17.46 -5.20
N SER A 38 5.85 18.31 -4.19
CA SER A 38 6.32 17.91 -2.86
C SER A 38 5.33 16.98 -2.14
N PHE A 39 4.01 17.13 -2.37
CA PHE A 39 3.03 16.15 -1.87
C PHE A 39 3.05 14.83 -2.66
N THR A 40 3.21 14.87 -3.99
CA THR A 40 3.41 13.66 -4.78
C THR A 40 4.81 13.06 -4.66
N SER A 41 5.81 13.79 -4.18
CA SER A 41 7.10 13.24 -3.77
C SER A 41 7.07 12.68 -2.35
N THR A 42 6.17 13.12 -1.47
CA THR A 42 5.93 12.42 -0.20
C THR A 42 5.24 11.08 -0.43
N VAL A 43 4.40 10.95 -1.47
CA VAL A 43 3.79 9.67 -1.85
C VAL A 43 4.71 8.84 -2.77
N GLY A 44 5.47 9.50 -3.66
CA GLY A 44 6.40 8.86 -4.60
C GLY A 44 7.75 8.45 -4.02
N ASN A 45 8.21 9.08 -2.93
CA ASN A 45 9.41 8.63 -2.19
C ASN A 45 9.07 7.69 -1.01
N PHE A 46 7.80 7.35 -0.79
CA PHE A 46 7.48 6.24 0.13
C PHE A 46 7.86 4.87 -0.46
N VAL A 47 8.22 4.84 -1.74
CA VAL A 47 8.68 3.63 -2.46
C VAL A 47 10.21 3.45 -2.38
N GLY A 48 10.95 4.38 -1.76
CA GLY A 48 12.40 4.27 -1.67
C GLY A 48 12.99 5.01 -0.48
N SER A 49 13.50 4.24 0.47
CA SER A 49 14.32 4.64 1.63
C SER A 49 13.60 4.72 2.98
N PHE A 50 14.10 3.90 3.89
CA PHE A 50 13.76 3.80 5.30
C PHE A 50 12.43 3.11 5.63
N VAL A 51 12.34 1.83 5.26
CA VAL A 51 12.00 0.85 6.30
C VAL A 51 12.99 1.10 7.43
N LYS A 52 12.51 1.74 8.50
CA LYS A 52 13.29 1.96 9.71
C LYS A 52 13.70 0.55 10.15
N ILE A 53 14.97 0.20 9.94
CA ILE A 53 15.54 -1.05 10.43
C ILE A 53 15.25 -1.01 11.92
N SER A 54 14.26 -1.80 12.36
CA SER A 54 14.00 -1.99 13.78
C SER A 54 15.34 -2.35 14.39
N SER A 55 15.71 -1.68 15.47
CA SER A 55 16.98 -1.78 16.19
C SER A 55 17.17 -3.17 16.82
N GLY A 56 17.18 -4.20 15.98
CA GLY A 56 17.47 -5.60 16.24
C GLY A 56 18.16 -6.21 15.03
N ASN A 57 18.53 -7.49 15.10
CA ASN A 57 19.31 -8.25 14.11
C ASN A 57 18.62 -8.47 12.74
N GLY A 58 17.79 -7.54 12.28
CA GLY A 58 17.11 -7.63 10.99
C GLY A 58 18.00 -7.20 9.83
N PHE A 59 17.78 -7.80 8.66
CA PHE A 59 18.45 -7.44 7.40
C PHE A 59 17.43 -6.98 6.36
N GLY A 60 17.90 -6.23 5.35
CA GLY A 60 17.07 -5.80 4.22
C GLY A 60 16.82 -6.96 3.26
N LEU A 61 15.57 -7.10 2.81
CA LEU A 61 15.14 -8.17 1.93
C LEU A 61 14.26 -7.61 0.81
N GLU A 62 14.50 -8.05 -0.42
CA GLU A 62 13.59 -7.92 -1.54
C GLU A 62 13.33 -9.29 -2.16
N LEU A 63 12.06 -9.69 -2.25
CA LEU A 63 11.62 -10.93 -2.88
C LEU A 63 10.79 -10.56 -4.10
N ASN A 64 11.10 -11.12 -5.26
CA ASN A 64 10.22 -11.05 -6.43
C ASN A 64 9.81 -12.47 -6.81
N LEU A 65 8.59 -12.86 -6.45
CA LEU A 65 8.08 -14.24 -6.54
C LEU A 65 6.86 -14.33 -7.46
N ASN A 66 6.45 -15.55 -7.78
CA ASN A 66 5.15 -15.85 -8.36
C ASN A 66 4.01 -15.51 -7.37
N LYS A 67 2.81 -15.19 -7.89
CA LYS A 67 1.68 -14.72 -7.08
C LYS A 67 1.25 -15.76 -6.04
N GLU A 68 1.30 -17.03 -6.42
CA GLU A 68 0.85 -18.16 -5.60
C GLU A 68 1.70 -18.35 -4.35
N ALA A 69 2.90 -17.75 -4.29
CA ALA A 69 3.76 -17.80 -3.10
C ALA A 69 3.11 -17.13 -1.87
N ILE A 70 2.19 -16.18 -2.05
CA ILE A 70 1.49 -15.53 -0.93
C ILE A 70 0.17 -16.22 -0.54
N TYR A 71 -0.22 -17.27 -1.24
CA TYR A 71 -1.47 -17.96 -0.95
C TYR A 71 -1.39 -18.70 0.38
N GLY A 72 -2.47 -18.68 1.14
CA GLY A 72 -2.54 -19.20 2.51
C GLY A 72 -1.87 -18.30 3.56
N GLN A 73 -1.31 -17.15 3.18
CA GLN A 73 -0.61 -16.25 4.10
C GLN A 73 -1.55 -15.21 4.72
N SER A 74 -1.19 -14.76 5.91
CA SER A 74 -1.90 -13.68 6.60
C SER A 74 -0.93 -12.59 7.04
N PHE A 75 -1.39 -11.35 6.96
CA PHE A 75 -0.60 -10.17 7.27
C PHE A 75 -1.42 -9.23 8.15
N SER A 76 -0.72 -8.48 9.00
CA SER A 76 -1.30 -7.34 9.68
C SER A 76 -0.65 -6.06 9.19
N PHE A 77 -1.35 -4.95 9.31
CA PHE A 77 -0.83 -3.64 8.98
C PHE A 77 -1.30 -2.63 10.01
N SER A 78 -0.49 -1.61 10.26
CA SER A 78 -0.80 -0.60 11.28
C SER A 78 -0.47 0.80 10.79
N ASN A 79 -1.46 1.69 10.95
CA ASN A 79 -1.46 3.08 10.55
C ASN A 79 -0.85 3.28 9.15
N SER A 80 -1.27 2.46 8.20
CA SER A 80 -0.65 2.41 6.88
C SER A 80 -1.68 2.33 5.76
N GLY A 81 -1.21 2.64 4.56
CA GLY A 81 -1.99 2.57 3.34
C GLY A 81 -2.11 1.13 2.84
N PHE A 82 -3.35 0.71 2.66
CA PHE A 82 -3.75 -0.46 1.89
C PHE A 82 -4.47 0.00 0.61
N GLU A 83 -4.05 -0.53 -0.52
CA GLU A 83 -4.70 -0.31 -1.81
C GLU A 83 -4.92 -1.66 -2.49
N ALA A 84 -6.12 -1.91 -2.99
CA ALA A 84 -6.38 -3.08 -3.81
C ALA A 84 -7.40 -2.76 -4.90
N SER A 85 -7.24 -3.39 -6.06
CA SER A 85 -8.20 -3.28 -7.16
C SER A 85 -8.62 -4.68 -7.57
N GLY A 86 -9.91 -4.91 -7.76
CA GLY A 86 -10.40 -6.21 -8.21
C GLY A 86 -11.90 -6.36 -8.03
N ARG A 87 -12.38 -7.59 -8.13
CA ARG A 87 -13.80 -7.91 -7.96
C ARG A 87 -14.11 -8.08 -6.48
N ILE A 88 -14.93 -7.21 -5.92
CA ILE A 88 -15.44 -7.36 -4.55
C ILE A 88 -16.52 -8.46 -4.55
N LEU A 89 -16.39 -9.41 -3.63
CA LEU A 89 -17.36 -10.48 -3.41
C LEU A 89 -18.32 -10.13 -2.28
N SER A 90 -17.81 -9.47 -1.24
CA SER A 90 -18.58 -9.04 -0.08
C SER A 90 -17.91 -7.80 0.51
N LEU A 91 -18.72 -6.82 0.89
CA LEU A 91 -18.25 -5.64 1.63
C LEU A 91 -19.23 -5.32 2.74
N LYS A 92 -18.72 -5.12 3.95
CA LYS A 92 -19.45 -4.54 5.06
C LYS A 92 -18.70 -3.32 5.59
N ILE A 93 -19.46 -2.26 5.83
CA ILE A 93 -18.98 -1.04 6.46
C ILE A 93 -19.82 -0.80 7.71
N ASP A 94 -19.19 -0.78 8.88
CA ASP A 94 -19.84 -0.69 10.19
C ASP A 94 -20.98 -1.72 10.36
N GLY A 95 -20.73 -2.95 9.89
CA GLY A 95 -21.68 -4.06 9.95
C GLY A 95 -22.82 -4.01 8.92
N LYS A 96 -22.93 -2.94 8.12
CA LYS A 96 -23.92 -2.86 7.03
C LYS A 96 -23.33 -3.44 5.75
N THR A 97 -24.04 -4.35 5.10
CA THR A 97 -23.64 -4.93 3.81
C THR A 97 -23.81 -3.91 2.69
N TRP A 98 -22.81 -3.83 1.81
CA TRP A 98 -22.83 -3.02 0.60
C TRP A 98 -22.80 -3.93 -0.63
N GLU A 99 -23.70 -3.69 -1.57
CA GLU A 99 -23.69 -4.38 -2.86
C GLU A 99 -22.75 -3.65 -3.82
N ILE A 100 -21.71 -4.35 -4.26
CA ILE A 100 -20.76 -3.86 -5.26
C ILE A 100 -20.74 -4.87 -6.40
N GLY A 101 -21.31 -4.48 -7.55
CA GLY A 101 -21.49 -5.35 -8.70
C GLY A 101 -20.29 -5.43 -9.66
N GLU A 102 -19.26 -4.62 -9.47
CA GLU A 102 -18.19 -4.41 -10.45
C GLU A 102 -16.78 -4.42 -9.84
N LYS A 103 -15.76 -4.29 -10.69
CA LYS A 103 -14.38 -4.08 -10.26
C LYS A 103 -14.27 -2.70 -9.62
N VAL A 104 -13.75 -2.64 -8.41
CA VAL A 104 -13.62 -1.40 -7.64
C VAL A 104 -12.19 -1.25 -7.16
N LYS A 105 -11.71 0.01 -7.11
CA LYS A 105 -10.48 0.37 -6.43
C LYS A 105 -10.79 0.73 -4.97
N VAL A 106 -10.17 0.02 -4.05
CA VAL A 106 -10.27 0.23 -2.61
C VAL A 106 -8.96 0.82 -2.11
N GLU A 107 -9.05 1.99 -1.48
CA GLU A 107 -7.94 2.66 -0.79
C GLU A 107 -8.33 2.86 0.67
N LEU A 108 -7.45 2.46 1.58
CA LEU A 108 -7.72 2.45 3.02
C LEU A 108 -6.49 2.90 3.80
N VAL A 109 -6.71 3.71 4.83
CA VAL A 109 -5.68 4.05 5.82
C VAL A 109 -6.19 3.69 7.19
N GLY A 110 -5.48 2.80 7.89
CA GLY A 110 -5.93 2.30 9.18
C GLY A 110 -5.07 1.18 9.73
N ASN A 111 -5.67 0.39 10.62
CA ASN A 111 -5.09 -0.83 11.16
C ASN A 111 -5.96 -2.00 10.75
N GLY A 112 -5.37 -3.12 10.36
CA GLY A 112 -6.16 -4.26 9.94
C GLY A 112 -5.35 -5.54 9.77
N LYS A 113 -6.08 -6.58 9.41
CA LYS A 113 -5.57 -7.90 9.07
C LYS A 113 -6.08 -8.30 7.70
N ILE A 114 -5.21 -8.96 6.97
CA ILE A 114 -5.48 -9.51 5.65
C ILE A 114 -5.13 -10.98 5.67
N SER A 115 -6.00 -11.82 5.13
CA SER A 115 -5.68 -13.20 4.80
C SER A 115 -5.90 -13.43 3.32
N ILE A 116 -4.96 -14.11 2.68
CA ILE A 116 -5.08 -14.53 1.29
C ILE A 116 -5.31 -16.04 1.31
N GLY A 117 -6.49 -16.47 0.87
CA GLY A 117 -6.86 -17.87 0.77
C GLY A 117 -6.01 -18.64 -0.23
N ASN A 118 -6.04 -19.97 -0.16
CA ASN A 118 -5.38 -20.84 -1.13
C ASN A 118 -5.95 -20.72 -2.55
N ASP A 119 -7.15 -20.15 -2.68
CA ASP A 119 -7.84 -19.83 -3.92
C ASP A 119 -7.54 -18.41 -4.44
N GLY A 120 -6.62 -17.69 -3.79
CA GLY A 120 -6.23 -16.32 -4.13
C GLY A 120 -7.23 -15.25 -3.69
N ARG A 121 -8.31 -15.61 -2.98
CA ARG A 121 -9.25 -14.63 -2.42
C ARG A 121 -8.61 -13.90 -1.26
N LEU A 122 -8.81 -12.60 -1.21
CA LEU A 122 -8.37 -11.75 -0.12
C LEU A 122 -9.55 -11.48 0.81
N ALA A 123 -9.36 -11.74 2.10
CA ALA A 123 -10.24 -11.27 3.16
C ALA A 123 -9.53 -10.19 3.98
N LEU A 124 -10.18 -9.06 4.18
CA LEU A 124 -9.71 -7.90 4.92
C LEU A 124 -10.65 -7.62 6.09
N ASN A 125 -10.09 -7.38 7.26
CA ASN A 125 -10.79 -6.80 8.40
C ASN A 125 -9.96 -5.65 8.96
N ALA A 126 -10.51 -4.43 8.96
CA ALA A 126 -9.76 -3.24 9.32
C ALA A 126 -10.61 -2.16 10.00
N ASP A 127 -9.99 -1.49 10.97
CA ASP A 127 -10.46 -0.22 11.53
C ASP A 127 -9.76 0.91 10.77
N THR A 128 -10.55 1.76 10.10
CA THR A 128 -10.04 2.68 9.08
C THR A 128 -10.31 4.12 9.46
N ASN A 129 -9.30 4.97 9.35
CA ASN A 129 -9.46 6.43 9.47
C ASN A 129 -9.94 7.03 8.15
N LEU A 130 -9.64 6.35 7.05
CA LEU A 130 -10.04 6.72 5.70
C LEU A 130 -10.33 5.46 4.91
N LEU A 131 -11.50 5.43 4.27
CA LEU A 131 -11.86 4.47 3.24
C LEU A 131 -12.29 5.23 2.00
N LYS A 132 -11.77 4.83 0.84
CA LYS A 132 -12.18 5.31 -0.46
C LYS A 132 -12.46 4.12 -1.37
N LEU A 133 -13.63 4.15 -1.99
CA LEU A 133 -14.11 3.19 -2.98
C LEU A 133 -14.37 4.00 -4.25
N ASP A 134 -13.46 3.92 -5.22
CA ASP A 134 -13.45 4.76 -6.41
C ASP A 134 -13.62 6.27 -6.08
N SER A 135 -14.75 6.87 -6.43
CA SER A 135 -15.09 8.28 -6.13
C SER A 135 -15.76 8.49 -4.77
N TRP A 136 -16.23 7.42 -4.12
CA TRP A 136 -16.87 7.49 -2.81
C TRP A 136 -15.83 7.44 -1.70
N LYS A 137 -16.03 8.24 -0.65
CA LYS A 137 -15.08 8.37 0.47
C LYS A 137 -15.84 8.46 1.78
N THR A 138 -15.33 7.76 2.79
CA THR A 138 -15.77 7.87 4.18
C THR A 138 -14.57 7.81 5.12
N SER A 139 -14.78 8.09 6.40
CA SER A 139 -13.74 8.13 7.43
C SER A 139 -14.24 7.52 8.72
N ASN A 140 -13.31 6.96 9.51
CA ASN A 140 -13.56 6.39 10.83
C ASN A 140 -14.62 5.28 10.81
N VAL A 141 -14.40 4.26 9.96
CA VAL A 141 -15.32 3.13 9.79
C VAL A 141 -14.59 1.79 9.93
N LYS A 142 -15.33 0.76 10.33
CA LYS A 142 -14.89 -0.64 10.29
C LYS A 142 -15.22 -1.26 8.96
N VAL A 143 -14.27 -1.96 8.36
CA VAL A 143 -14.39 -2.56 7.04
C VAL A 143 -14.12 -4.05 7.13
N GLU A 144 -15.08 -4.84 6.67
CA GLU A 144 -14.88 -6.25 6.35
C GLU A 144 -15.08 -6.42 4.85
N MET A 145 -14.08 -6.95 4.15
CA MET A 145 -14.13 -7.08 2.70
C MET A 145 -13.59 -8.44 2.26
N GLU A 146 -14.27 -9.08 1.33
CA GLU A 146 -13.74 -10.19 0.55
C GLU A 146 -13.63 -9.76 -0.91
N MET A 147 -12.48 -10.01 -1.54
CA MET A 147 -12.24 -9.66 -2.94
C MET A 147 -11.37 -10.69 -3.66
N ILE A 148 -11.48 -10.70 -4.99
CA ILE A 148 -10.48 -11.32 -5.87
C ILE A 148 -9.62 -10.17 -6.40
N PRO A 149 -8.39 -9.98 -5.87
CA PRO A 149 -7.55 -8.86 -6.25
C PRO A 149 -6.89 -9.09 -7.62
N ASP A 150 -7.00 -8.12 -8.51
CA ASP A 150 -6.12 -8.00 -9.68
C ASP A 150 -4.76 -7.46 -9.24
N ASN A 151 -4.78 -6.43 -8.38
CA ASN A 151 -3.61 -5.80 -7.79
C ASN A 151 -3.81 -5.53 -6.30
N LEU A 152 -2.71 -5.52 -5.55
CA LEU A 152 -2.67 -5.16 -4.14
C LEU A 152 -1.36 -4.44 -3.81
N LEU A 153 -1.44 -3.43 -2.96
CA LEU A 153 -0.32 -2.74 -2.35
C LEU A 153 -0.62 -2.53 -0.87
N MET A 154 0.26 -3.00 -0.01
CA MET A 154 0.13 -2.84 1.43
C MET A 154 1.45 -2.37 2.02
N ASN A 155 1.41 -1.24 2.72
CA ASN A 155 2.55 -0.69 3.43
C ASN A 155 2.54 -1.10 4.90
N ASN A 156 3.71 -1.13 5.54
CA ASN A 156 3.88 -1.56 6.94
C ASN A 156 3.23 -2.92 7.24
N ALA A 157 3.25 -3.81 6.25
CA ALA A 157 2.83 -5.19 6.39
C ALA A 157 3.73 -5.91 7.40
N LYS A 158 3.13 -6.66 8.31
CA LYS A 158 3.77 -7.49 9.31
C LYS A 158 3.29 -8.93 9.18
N ALA A 159 4.25 -9.85 9.15
CA ALA A 159 4.01 -11.28 9.29
C ALA A 159 5.10 -11.90 10.15
N ASP A 160 4.69 -12.66 11.17
CA ASP A 160 5.65 -13.38 12.02
C ASP A 160 6.34 -14.49 11.24
N LEU A 161 5.61 -15.12 10.32
CA LEU A 161 6.10 -16.18 9.45
C LEU A 161 5.46 -16.08 8.06
N ILE A 162 6.28 -16.04 7.02
CA ILE A 162 5.86 -16.29 5.64
C ILE A 162 6.45 -17.63 5.26
N ASN A 163 5.59 -18.62 5.01
CA ASN A 163 6.02 -19.97 4.66
C ASN A 163 5.38 -20.41 3.34
N THR A 164 6.23 -20.66 2.34
CA THR A 164 5.81 -21.02 0.99
C THR A 164 6.49 -22.33 0.57
N THR A 165 5.75 -23.21 -0.10
CA THR A 165 6.23 -24.55 -0.49
C THR A 165 6.65 -24.65 -1.96
N SER A 166 6.47 -23.59 -2.74
CA SER A 166 6.80 -23.58 -4.17
C SER A 166 7.03 -22.15 -4.69
N ALA A 167 7.86 -21.37 -3.98
CA ALA A 167 8.28 -20.06 -4.44
C ALA A 167 9.21 -20.17 -5.65
N SER A 168 8.91 -19.40 -6.69
CA SER A 168 9.74 -19.25 -7.89
C SER A 168 9.96 -17.77 -8.16
N GLY A 169 11.20 -17.37 -8.44
CA GLY A 169 11.55 -15.96 -8.55
C GLY A 169 12.97 -15.68 -8.07
N ASN A 170 13.18 -14.53 -7.42
CA ASN A 170 14.46 -14.19 -6.83
C ASN A 170 14.32 -13.61 -5.42
N VAL A 171 15.40 -13.80 -4.67
CA VAL A 171 15.64 -13.28 -3.33
C VAL A 171 16.86 -12.40 -3.41
N ASN A 172 16.74 -11.17 -2.93
CA ASN A 172 17.84 -10.26 -2.74
C ASN A 172 17.94 -9.91 -1.26
N LYS A 173 19.00 -10.39 -0.61
CA LYS A 173 19.31 -10.12 0.79
C LYS A 173 20.43 -9.09 0.84
N LYS A 174 20.20 -8.01 1.59
CA LYS A 174 21.18 -6.96 1.83
C LYS A 174 21.55 -6.90 3.31
N LEU A 175 22.81 -7.19 3.60
CA LEU A 175 23.42 -7.02 4.92
C LEU A 175 24.57 -6.03 4.77
N ASP A 176 24.40 -4.81 5.27
CA ASP A 176 25.34 -3.69 5.11
C ASP A 176 25.69 -3.43 3.62
N GLU A 177 26.95 -3.70 3.22
CA GLU A 177 27.46 -3.55 1.86
C GLU A 177 27.42 -4.85 1.03
N ILE A 178 27.03 -5.97 1.63
CA ILE A 178 26.98 -7.27 0.97
C ILE A 178 25.57 -7.54 0.45
N GLU A 179 25.47 -7.74 -0.86
CA GLU A 179 24.24 -8.11 -1.56
C GLU A 179 24.32 -9.58 -1.99
N VAL A 180 23.42 -10.41 -1.46
CA VAL A 180 23.30 -11.83 -1.82
C VAL A 180 22.05 -12.02 -2.65
N LYS A 181 22.23 -12.47 -3.89
CA LYS A 181 21.12 -12.79 -4.81
C LYS A 181 21.00 -14.29 -4.96
N VAL A 182 19.80 -14.81 -4.73
CA VAL A 182 19.48 -16.23 -4.88
C VAL A 182 18.25 -16.36 -5.77
N ASP A 183 18.39 -17.10 -6.86
CA ASP A 183 17.25 -17.47 -7.70
C ASP A 183 16.54 -18.69 -7.11
N LEU A 184 15.21 -18.62 -7.06
CA LEU A 184 14.34 -19.68 -6.59
C LEU A 184 13.64 -20.34 -7.78
N ASN A 185 13.69 -21.68 -7.80
CA ASN A 185 12.91 -22.48 -8.71
C ASN A 185 12.14 -23.54 -7.91
N LYS A 186 10.85 -23.29 -7.68
CA LYS A 186 9.96 -24.12 -6.85
C LYS A 186 10.60 -24.51 -5.51
N ALA A 187 11.15 -23.53 -4.81
CA ALA A 187 11.81 -23.74 -3.53
C ALA A 187 10.84 -23.52 -2.37
N ASN A 188 11.13 -24.19 -1.25
CA ASN A 188 10.52 -23.85 0.03
C ASN A 188 11.19 -22.58 0.54
N LEU A 189 10.41 -21.54 0.82
CA LEU A 189 10.90 -20.28 1.35
C LEU A 189 10.21 -20.01 2.69
N GLU A 190 11.02 -19.77 3.70
CA GLU A 190 10.59 -19.36 5.03
C GLU A 190 11.19 -18.00 5.36
N VAL A 191 10.37 -17.04 5.77
CA VAL A 191 10.81 -15.70 6.19
C VAL A 191 10.19 -15.38 7.55
N GLU A 192 11.04 -15.09 8.52
CA GLU A 192 10.61 -14.76 9.88
C GLU A 192 10.59 -13.25 10.13
N ASN A 193 9.58 -12.80 10.89
CA ASN A 193 9.41 -11.43 11.37
C ASN A 193 9.51 -10.39 10.24
N PHE A 194 8.81 -10.65 9.14
CA PHE A 194 8.75 -9.73 8.01
C PHE A 194 8.06 -8.43 8.41
N PHE A 195 8.70 -7.31 8.09
CA PHE A 195 8.13 -5.97 8.16
C PHE A 195 8.47 -5.16 6.92
N GLY A 196 7.47 -4.71 6.17
CA GLY A 196 7.73 -3.93 4.96
C GLY A 196 6.52 -3.68 4.08
N THR A 197 6.75 -3.69 2.77
CA THR A 197 5.74 -3.47 1.74
C THR A 197 5.49 -4.74 0.96
N ILE A 198 4.22 -5.00 0.67
CA ILE A 198 3.74 -6.07 -0.19
C ILE A 198 3.10 -5.45 -1.41
N GLU A 199 3.55 -5.84 -2.59
CA GLU A 199 2.99 -5.42 -3.88
C GLU A 199 2.67 -6.68 -4.70
N LEU A 200 1.42 -6.81 -5.12
CA LEU A 200 0.93 -7.85 -6.00
C LEU A 200 0.41 -7.17 -7.26
N LYS A 201 1.08 -7.41 -8.39
CA LYS A 201 0.62 -7.03 -9.74
C LYS A 201 0.67 -8.28 -10.61
N ASP A 202 1.56 -8.35 -11.59
CA ASP A 202 1.85 -9.56 -12.36
C ASP A 202 2.70 -10.57 -11.57
N LYS A 203 3.55 -10.06 -10.67
CA LYS A 203 4.36 -10.82 -9.73
C LYS A 203 4.11 -10.32 -8.31
N LEU A 204 4.48 -11.15 -7.34
CA LEU A 204 4.54 -10.75 -5.95
C LEU A 204 5.90 -10.10 -5.69
N LYS A 205 5.89 -8.90 -5.13
CA LYS A 205 7.07 -8.21 -4.63
C LYS A 205 6.92 -7.96 -3.13
N LEU A 206 7.88 -8.43 -2.34
CA LEU A 206 7.98 -8.16 -0.90
C LEU A 206 9.28 -7.39 -0.67
N SER A 207 9.21 -6.20 -0.08
CA SER A 207 10.40 -5.38 0.21
C SER A 207 10.34 -4.90 1.64
N GLY A 208 11.36 -5.20 2.45
CA GLY A 208 11.28 -4.94 3.88
C GLY A 208 12.51 -5.36 4.66
N THR A 209 12.29 -5.57 5.95
CA THR A 209 13.23 -6.20 6.87
C THR A 209 12.71 -7.55 7.34
N ALA A 210 13.61 -8.50 7.55
CA ALA A 210 13.31 -9.81 8.14
C ALA A 210 14.44 -10.20 9.12
N THR A 211 14.18 -11.14 10.02
CA THR A 211 15.20 -11.63 10.97
C THR A 211 15.87 -12.92 10.52
N ASN A 212 15.14 -13.76 9.78
CA ASN A 212 15.65 -15.02 9.25
C ASN A 212 15.04 -15.24 7.86
N ILE A 213 15.82 -15.88 6.99
CA ILE A 213 15.35 -16.38 5.71
C ILE A 213 15.96 -17.75 5.46
N GLU A 214 15.11 -18.71 5.15
CA GLU A 214 15.52 -20.07 4.84
C GLU A 214 15.01 -20.49 3.46
N ILE A 215 15.89 -21.09 2.68
CA ILE A 215 15.56 -21.68 1.39
C ILE A 215 15.84 -23.17 1.47
N ASN A 216 14.82 -24.00 1.26
CA ASN A 216 14.91 -25.46 1.33
C ASN A 216 15.55 -25.96 2.65
N GLY A 217 15.23 -25.29 3.77
CA GLY A 217 15.77 -25.59 5.10
C GLY A 217 17.23 -25.15 5.32
N LYS A 218 17.79 -24.32 4.44
CA LYS A 218 19.11 -23.71 4.61
C LYS A 218 18.98 -22.21 4.83
N LYS A 219 19.56 -21.74 5.94
CA LYS A 219 19.72 -20.31 6.24
C LYS A 219 20.65 -19.65 5.23
N ILE A 220 20.28 -18.46 4.79
CA ILE A 220 21.05 -17.58 3.91
C ILE A 220 21.16 -16.20 4.52
#